data_AF-A0A0R3T2A1-F1
#
_entry.id   AF-A0A0R3T2A1-F1
#
_cell.length_a   1.000
_cell.length_b   1.000
_cell.length_c   1.000
_cell.angle_alpha   90.00
_cell.angle_beta   90.00
_cell.angle_gamma   90.00
#
_symmetry.space_group_name_H-M   'P 1'
#
loop_
_entity.id
_entity.type
_entity.pdbx_description
1 polymer ?
#
loop_
_entity_poly.entity_id
_entity_poly.type
_entity_poly.pdbx_seq_one_letter_code
_entity_poly.pdbx_strand_id
1 'polypeptide(L)'
;LVSSRKIVDRLRQTYKLAVVYIGPGQEDKRSILSNSRGSIEFERFVSSLGWAVKLATHHGFKGGLQYPEDGDIATYFANPSVEAIFHVATQMPSFKHLGNDEVMIIWTEHWRAFRRSILRTEFGDVLIIISPLSNGLFRVEIRKEPEIPFFGPLIDGMLVSEEHLPFLVRATAIQASNAKILQTVSLALYGLQAFQLPFPMIQSLCDLQMLL
;
A
#
# COMPACT_ATOMS: atom_id res chain seq x y z
N LEU A 1 -2.84 3.38 35.13
CA LEU A 1 -3.65 3.70 33.92
C LEU A 1 -2.81 4.16 32.73
N VAL A 2 -1.83 5.06 32.89
CA VAL A 2 -0.93 5.49 31.79
C VAL A 2 0.05 4.39 31.32
N SER A 3 0.47 3.50 32.23
CA SER A 3 1.38 2.37 31.91
C SER A 3 0.71 1.28 31.07
N SER A 4 -0.58 1.01 31.32
CA SER A 4 -1.36 -0.03 30.62
C SER A 4 -1.64 0.33 29.16
N ARG A 5 -1.86 1.62 28.85
CA ARG A 5 -2.04 2.10 27.46
C ARG A 5 -0.78 1.91 26.62
N LYS A 6 0.42 2.18 27.17
CA LYS A 6 1.69 1.98 26.46
C LYS A 6 2.00 0.52 26.12
N ILE A 7 1.43 -0.45 26.84
CA ILE A 7 1.58 -1.88 26.55
C ILE A 7 0.57 -2.31 25.48
N VAL A 8 -0.66 -1.79 25.52
CA VAL A 8 -1.70 -2.06 24.50
C VAL A 8 -1.36 -1.41 23.16
N ASP A 9 -0.74 -0.23 23.15
CA ASP A 9 -0.26 0.43 21.92
C ASP A 9 0.85 -0.38 21.20
N ARG A 10 1.48 -1.37 21.85
CA ARG A 10 2.43 -2.30 21.22
C ARG A 10 1.79 -3.55 20.59
N LEU A 11 0.48 -3.74 20.71
CA LEU A 11 -0.21 -4.94 20.20
C LEU A 11 -0.82 -4.74 18.81
N ARG A 12 -1.02 -3.49 18.38
CA ARG A 12 -1.63 -3.23 17.08
C ARG A 12 -0.62 -3.37 15.96
N GLN A 13 -1.00 -4.09 14.92
CA GLN A 13 -0.24 -4.12 13.68
C GLN A 13 -0.35 -2.75 13.01
N THR A 14 0.78 -2.23 12.53
CA THR A 14 0.86 -0.89 11.96
C THR A 14 1.18 -0.97 10.47
N TYR A 15 0.46 -0.20 9.66
CA TYR A 15 0.59 -0.20 8.21
C TYR A 15 0.74 1.22 7.67
N LYS A 16 1.72 1.42 6.80
CA LYS A 16 1.87 2.64 6.00
C LYS A 16 1.52 2.30 4.55
N LEU A 17 0.63 3.07 3.95
CA LEU A 17 0.08 2.79 2.63
C LEU A 17 0.14 4.05 1.77
N ALA A 18 0.77 3.96 0.59
CA ALA A 18 0.80 5.09 -0.34
C ALA A 18 -0.52 5.20 -1.10
N VAL A 19 -1.01 6.43 -1.32
CA VAL A 19 -2.16 6.72 -2.17
C VAL A 19 -1.76 7.82 -3.16
N VAL A 20 -1.84 7.51 -4.46
CA VAL A 20 -1.39 8.41 -5.53
C VAL A 20 -2.54 8.67 -6.50
N TYR A 21 -2.75 9.94 -6.84
CA TYR A 21 -3.71 10.38 -7.85
C TYR A 21 -3.00 10.65 -9.18
N ILE A 22 -3.49 10.05 -10.26
CA ILE A 22 -3.06 10.28 -11.63
C ILE A 22 -4.23 10.87 -12.41
N GLY A 23 -4.12 12.17 -12.70
CA GLY A 23 -5.12 12.91 -13.45
C GLY A 23 -5.07 12.65 -14.96
N PRO A 24 -6.05 13.15 -15.72
CA PRO A 24 -6.11 12.99 -17.16
C PRO A 24 -4.87 13.56 -17.86
N GLY A 25 -4.16 12.69 -18.57
CA GLY A 25 -3.03 13.07 -19.44
C GLY A 25 -1.68 13.16 -18.73
N GLN A 26 -1.64 12.85 -17.44
CA GLN A 26 -0.39 12.80 -16.69
C GLN A 26 0.37 11.50 -16.98
N GLU A 27 1.57 11.63 -17.55
CA GLU A 27 2.43 10.49 -17.89
C GLU A 27 3.82 10.56 -17.25
N ASP A 28 4.11 11.62 -16.50
CA ASP A 28 5.39 11.84 -15.84
C ASP A 28 5.26 11.91 -14.32
N LYS A 29 6.27 11.38 -13.63
CA LYS A 29 6.32 11.33 -12.15
C LYS A 29 6.12 12.70 -11.51
N ARG A 30 6.72 13.75 -12.11
CA ARG A 30 6.73 15.09 -11.53
C ARG A 30 5.33 15.69 -11.54
N SER A 31 4.61 15.61 -12.65
CA SER A 31 3.24 16.12 -12.74
C SER A 31 2.29 15.38 -11.78
N ILE A 32 2.37 14.05 -11.74
CA ILE A 32 1.58 13.20 -10.86
C ILE A 32 1.80 13.55 -9.39
N LEU A 33 3.06 13.64 -8.96
CA LEU A 33 3.37 13.94 -7.57
C LEU A 33 3.06 15.40 -7.24
N SER A 34 3.21 16.34 -8.17
CA SER A 34 2.90 17.76 -7.93
C SER A 34 1.41 18.09 -7.74
N ASN A 35 0.51 17.12 -7.88
CA ASN A 35 -0.92 17.31 -7.66
C ASN A 35 -1.19 17.77 -6.22
N SER A 36 -1.77 18.95 -6.05
CA SER A 36 -2.21 19.46 -4.75
C SER A 36 -3.63 19.03 -4.38
N ARG A 37 -4.37 18.43 -5.33
CA ARG A 37 -5.74 17.95 -5.17
C ARG A 37 -6.05 16.92 -6.28
N GLY A 38 -6.91 15.95 -5.99
CA GLY A 38 -7.48 15.08 -7.02
C GLY A 38 -8.88 15.49 -7.47
N SER A 39 -9.56 14.58 -8.17
CA SER A 39 -10.96 14.72 -8.55
C SER A 39 -11.91 14.63 -7.34
N ILE A 40 -13.19 14.96 -7.55
CA ILE A 40 -14.20 14.86 -6.50
C ILE A 40 -14.36 13.40 -6.06
N GLU A 41 -14.39 12.46 -7.00
CA GLU A 41 -14.47 11.02 -6.70
C GLU A 41 -13.25 10.53 -5.93
N PHE A 42 -12.03 10.98 -6.30
CA PHE A 42 -10.81 10.64 -5.58
C PHE A 42 -10.83 11.15 -4.14
N GLU A 43 -11.19 12.42 -3.93
CA GLU A 43 -11.24 13.00 -2.57
C GLU A 43 -12.30 12.30 -1.71
N ARG A 44 -13.46 11.92 -2.30
CA ARG A 44 -14.47 11.10 -1.62
C ARG A 44 -13.91 9.73 -1.23
N PHE A 45 -13.22 9.05 -2.15
CA PHE A 45 -12.58 7.77 -1.88
C PHE A 45 -11.58 7.87 -0.73
N VAL A 46 -10.67 8.86 -0.77
CA VAL A 46 -9.69 9.10 0.30
C VAL A 46 -10.37 9.36 1.65
N SER A 47 -11.40 10.21 1.67
CA SER A 47 -12.16 10.49 2.90
C SER A 47 -12.90 9.27 3.46
N SER A 48 -13.10 8.23 2.64
CA SER A 48 -13.76 6.98 3.03
C SER A 48 -12.77 5.87 3.43
N LEU A 49 -11.46 6.07 3.18
CA LEU A 49 -10.41 5.14 3.64
C LEU A 49 -10.18 5.22 5.16
N GLY A 50 -10.53 6.33 5.81
CA GLY A 50 -10.33 6.51 7.24
C GLY A 50 -10.78 7.89 7.69
N TRP A 51 -10.32 8.32 8.86
CA TRP A 51 -10.58 9.64 9.41
C TRP A 51 -9.42 10.58 9.15
N ALA A 52 -9.72 11.85 8.89
CA ALA A 52 -8.70 12.89 8.85
C ALA A 52 -8.19 13.18 10.28
N VAL A 53 -6.88 13.10 10.49
CA VAL A 53 -6.22 13.39 11.77
C VAL A 53 -5.21 14.51 11.61
N LYS A 54 -5.11 15.39 12.61
CA LYS A 54 -4.09 16.45 12.64
C LYS A 54 -2.75 15.88 13.10
N LEU A 55 -1.73 15.95 12.25
CA LEU A 55 -0.42 15.34 12.54
C LEU A 55 0.26 15.93 13.78
N ALA A 56 0.06 17.22 14.05
CA ALA A 56 0.58 17.91 15.23
C ALA A 56 0.12 17.29 16.56
N THR A 57 -1.16 16.89 16.65
CA THR A 57 -1.79 16.41 17.89
C THR A 57 -2.11 14.92 17.87
N HIS A 58 -1.89 14.24 16.75
CA HIS A 58 -2.18 12.82 16.63
C HIS A 58 -1.23 11.99 17.51
N HIS A 59 -1.79 11.07 18.28
CA HIS A 59 -1.05 10.21 19.22
C HIS A 59 -0.92 8.76 18.75
N GLY A 60 -1.62 8.37 17.66
CA GLY A 60 -1.51 7.03 17.08
C GLY A 60 -0.30 6.89 16.16
N PHE A 61 -0.25 5.77 15.44
CA PHE A 61 0.79 5.47 14.47
C PHE A 61 0.87 6.52 13.35
N LYS A 62 2.05 7.14 13.19
CA LYS A 62 2.29 8.20 12.21
C LYS A 62 2.97 7.76 10.92
N GLY A 63 3.39 6.50 10.79
CA GLY A 63 4.03 6.00 9.55
C GLY A 63 5.31 6.73 9.13
N GLY A 64 5.92 7.49 10.04
CA GLY A 64 7.08 8.34 9.73
C GLY A 64 6.72 9.77 9.31
N LEU A 65 5.44 10.11 9.17
CA LEU A 65 4.99 11.48 8.88
C LEU A 65 5.27 12.41 10.06
N GLN A 66 5.78 13.60 9.75
CA GLN A 66 6.15 14.63 10.72
C GLN A 66 5.45 15.95 10.40
N TYR A 67 4.90 16.58 11.43
CA TYR A 67 4.42 17.96 11.33
C TYR A 67 5.60 18.91 11.63
N PRO A 68 5.79 20.00 10.85
CA PRO A 68 4.98 20.44 9.71
C PRO A 68 5.48 19.96 8.33
N GLU A 69 6.55 19.17 8.28
CA GLU A 69 7.26 18.82 7.02
C GLU A 69 6.41 18.03 6.02
N ASP A 70 5.57 17.12 6.52
CA ASP A 70 4.76 16.20 5.71
C ASP A 70 3.29 16.62 5.60
N GLY A 71 2.96 17.83 6.07
CA GLY A 71 1.63 18.40 6.04
C GLY A 71 0.94 18.48 7.40
N ASP A 72 -0.27 19.04 7.40
CA ASP A 72 -1.05 19.28 8.61
C ASP A 72 -1.95 18.11 8.99
N ILE A 73 -2.45 17.40 7.97
CA ILE A 73 -3.43 16.33 8.12
C ILE A 73 -2.95 15.06 7.41
N ALA A 74 -3.39 13.92 7.93
CA ALA A 74 -3.24 12.64 7.26
C ALA A 74 -4.54 11.84 7.36
N THR A 75 -4.77 10.95 6.40
CA THR A 75 -5.86 9.98 6.46
C THR A 75 -5.40 8.78 7.30
N TYR A 76 -6.18 8.42 8.30
CA TYR A 76 -5.82 7.41 9.30
C TYR A 76 -6.99 6.49 9.62
N PHE A 77 -6.72 5.19 9.73
CA PHE A 77 -7.68 4.18 10.13
C PHE A 77 -7.15 3.40 11.33
N ALA A 78 -8.03 3.05 12.25
CA ALA A 78 -7.71 2.21 13.38
C ALA A 78 -8.90 1.36 13.81
N ASN A 79 -8.59 0.16 14.27
CA ASN A 79 -9.50 -0.71 15.00
C ASN A 79 -8.73 -1.31 16.20
N PRO A 80 -9.33 -2.19 17.03
CA PRO A 80 -8.64 -2.74 18.19
C PRO A 80 -7.30 -3.43 17.90
N SER A 81 -7.10 -3.97 16.70
CA SER A 81 -5.94 -4.79 16.33
C SER A 81 -5.01 -4.15 15.29
N VAL A 82 -5.46 -3.12 14.57
CA VAL A 82 -4.75 -2.54 13.43
C VAL A 82 -4.79 -1.03 13.48
N GLU A 83 -3.67 -0.41 13.13
CA GLU A 83 -3.58 1.00 12.75
C GLU A 83 -2.99 1.11 11.34
N ALA A 84 -3.59 1.94 10.50
CA ALA A 84 -3.11 2.22 9.16
C ALA A 84 -3.09 3.73 8.92
N ILE A 85 -1.97 4.24 8.44
CA ILE A 85 -1.86 5.62 7.98
C ILE A 85 -1.63 5.63 6.47
N PHE A 86 -2.32 6.54 5.79
CA PHE A 86 -2.25 6.68 4.36
C PHE A 86 -1.38 7.89 4.01
N HIS A 87 -0.29 7.64 3.29
CA HIS A 87 0.52 8.68 2.67
C HIS A 87 -0.18 9.12 1.39
N VAL A 88 -1.10 10.07 1.51
CA VAL A 88 -1.87 10.58 0.37
C VAL A 88 -1.04 11.67 -0.32
N ALA A 89 -0.59 11.42 -1.54
CA ALA A 89 0.33 12.31 -2.26
C ALA A 89 -0.16 13.75 -2.34
N THR A 90 -1.47 13.95 -2.54
CA THR A 90 -2.08 15.29 -2.64
C THR A 90 -2.18 16.04 -1.31
N GLN A 91 -2.02 15.36 -0.18
CA GLN A 91 -2.06 15.95 1.17
C GLN A 91 -0.65 16.26 1.71
N MET A 92 0.40 15.90 0.97
CA MET A 92 1.79 15.98 1.44
C MET A 92 2.60 17.02 0.65
N PRO A 93 3.34 17.94 1.30
CA PRO A 93 4.25 18.87 0.63
C PRO A 93 5.50 18.18 0.06
N SER A 94 5.93 17.08 0.69
CA SER A 94 7.11 16.31 0.33
C SER A 94 6.74 14.87 -0.03
N PHE A 95 7.31 14.36 -1.12
CA PHE A 95 7.05 13.00 -1.62
C PHE A 95 8.03 11.94 -1.10
N LYS A 96 8.86 12.28 -0.11
CA LYS A 96 9.94 11.42 0.40
C LYS A 96 9.43 10.09 0.94
N HIS A 97 8.21 10.07 1.50
CA HIS A 97 7.65 8.87 2.14
C HIS A 97 6.99 7.91 1.14
N LEU A 98 6.39 8.42 0.05
CA LEU A 98 5.68 7.62 -0.96
C LEU A 98 6.58 6.59 -1.65
N GLY A 99 7.85 6.91 -1.83
CA GLY A 99 8.81 6.03 -2.50
C GLY A 99 9.20 4.79 -1.69
N ASN A 100 8.90 4.76 -0.39
CA ASN A 100 9.34 3.74 0.56
C ASN A 100 8.19 2.83 1.04
N ASP A 101 7.00 2.97 0.46
CA ASP A 101 5.84 2.17 0.83
C ASP A 101 5.76 0.93 -0.07
N GLU A 102 5.64 -0.23 0.54
CA GLU A 102 5.62 -1.53 -0.15
C GLU A 102 4.32 -1.73 -0.94
N VAL A 103 3.22 -1.17 -0.42
CA VAL A 103 1.88 -1.25 -1.01
C VAL A 103 1.43 0.15 -1.41
N MET A 104 1.02 0.28 -2.66
CA MET A 104 0.59 1.54 -3.24
C MET A 104 -0.78 1.42 -3.88
N ILE A 105 -1.69 2.31 -3.49
CA ILE A 105 -3.01 2.48 -4.08
C ILE A 105 -2.90 3.58 -5.14
N ILE A 106 -3.18 3.23 -6.39
CA ILE A 106 -3.13 4.17 -7.53
C ILE A 106 -4.55 4.46 -7.96
N TRP A 107 -4.99 5.71 -7.86
CA TRP A 107 -6.20 6.18 -8.51
C TRP A 107 -5.84 6.80 -9.85
N THR A 108 -6.38 6.28 -10.95
CA THR A 108 -6.08 6.79 -12.29
C THR A 108 -7.34 7.15 -13.06
N GLU A 109 -7.37 8.40 -13.51
CA GLU A 109 -8.36 8.94 -14.46
C GLU A 109 -7.74 9.16 -15.84
N HIS A 110 -6.49 8.74 -16.00
CA HIS A 110 -5.85 8.70 -17.29
C HIS A 110 -6.43 7.56 -18.14
N TRP A 111 -6.60 7.83 -19.45
CA TRP A 111 -7.23 6.89 -20.40
C TRP A 111 -6.36 5.68 -20.74
N ARG A 112 -5.06 5.72 -20.44
CA ARG A 112 -4.14 4.61 -20.69
C ARG A 112 -3.96 3.78 -19.43
N ALA A 113 -3.71 2.49 -19.63
CA ALA A 113 -3.30 1.62 -18.54
C ALA A 113 -2.07 2.18 -17.83
N PHE A 114 -2.11 2.20 -16.50
CA PHE A 114 -0.99 2.64 -15.68
C PHE A 114 0.26 1.84 -16.03
N ARG A 115 1.43 2.51 -16.06
CA ARG A 115 2.72 1.87 -16.30
C ARG A 115 3.59 2.04 -15.06
N ARG A 116 4.12 0.93 -14.51
CA ARG A 116 4.99 0.95 -13.32
C ARG A 116 6.24 1.82 -13.52
N SER A 117 6.71 1.95 -14.77
CA SER A 117 7.83 2.82 -15.14
C SER A 117 7.60 4.31 -14.89
N ILE A 118 6.36 4.75 -14.67
CA ILE A 118 6.04 6.16 -14.41
C ILE A 118 6.50 6.55 -13.00
N LEU A 119 6.21 5.73 -11.98
CA LEU A 119 6.54 6.08 -10.60
C LEU A 119 7.96 5.66 -10.20
N ARG A 120 8.64 4.78 -10.97
CA ARG A 120 10.01 4.28 -10.73
C ARG A 120 10.36 4.25 -9.24
N THR A 121 9.54 3.61 -8.45
CA THR A 121 9.81 3.45 -7.03
C THR A 121 10.61 2.18 -6.86
N GLU A 122 11.67 2.24 -6.04
CA GLU A 122 12.44 1.06 -5.64
C GLU A 122 11.58 0.14 -4.74
N PHE A 123 10.50 0.67 -4.19
CA PHE A 123 9.54 0.00 -3.32
C PHE A 123 8.12 0.22 -3.85
N GLY A 124 7.32 -0.82 -3.90
CA GLY A 124 6.05 -0.85 -4.64
C GLY A 124 5.79 -2.26 -5.17
N ASP A 125 5.96 -3.21 -4.27
CA ASP A 125 5.85 -4.65 -4.51
C ASP A 125 4.42 -5.05 -4.85
N VAL A 126 3.44 -4.27 -4.34
CA VAL A 126 2.02 -4.44 -4.62
C VAL A 126 1.40 -3.11 -5.01
N LEU A 127 0.70 -3.12 -6.14
CA LEU A 127 -0.05 -2.00 -6.68
C LEU A 127 -1.53 -2.38 -6.75
N ILE A 128 -2.38 -1.58 -6.12
CA ILE A 128 -3.84 -1.66 -6.23
C ILE A 128 -4.28 -0.46 -7.07
N ILE A 129 -4.55 -0.70 -8.35
CA ILE A 129 -4.88 0.34 -9.33
C ILE A 129 -6.39 0.41 -9.46
N ILE A 130 -6.94 1.61 -9.34
CA ILE A 130 -8.37 1.90 -9.34
C ILE A 130 -8.64 2.88 -10.48
N SER A 131 -9.54 2.48 -11.38
CA SER A 131 -9.98 3.31 -12.50
C SER A 131 -11.49 3.50 -12.46
N PRO A 132 -11.99 4.74 -12.27
CA PRO A 132 -13.42 5.03 -12.38
C PRO A 132 -13.95 4.72 -13.79
N LEU A 133 -15.17 4.18 -13.87
CA LEU A 133 -15.87 3.90 -15.12
C LEU A 133 -17.09 4.83 -15.27
N SER A 134 -17.52 5.06 -16.50
CA SER A 134 -18.65 5.93 -16.82
C SER A 134 -20.00 5.44 -16.27
N ASN A 135 -20.11 4.17 -15.87
CA ASN A 135 -21.31 3.57 -15.29
C ASN A 135 -21.35 3.64 -13.75
N GLY A 136 -20.43 4.37 -13.12
CA GLY A 136 -20.36 4.51 -11.66
C GLY A 136 -19.71 3.35 -10.92
N LEU A 137 -19.19 2.34 -11.65
CA LEU A 137 -18.35 1.29 -11.10
C LEU A 137 -16.87 1.67 -11.17
N PHE A 138 -16.05 0.96 -10.40
CA PHE A 138 -14.61 1.12 -10.36
C PHE A 138 -13.96 -0.18 -10.76
N ARG A 139 -13.08 -0.12 -11.76
CA ARG A 139 -12.24 -1.25 -12.13
C ARG A 139 -11.04 -1.29 -11.20
N VAL A 140 -10.81 -2.44 -10.60
CA VAL A 140 -9.62 -2.72 -9.78
C VAL A 140 -8.68 -3.62 -10.57
N GLU A 141 -7.42 -3.22 -10.67
CA GLU A 141 -6.32 -4.03 -11.20
C GLU A 141 -5.28 -4.22 -10.09
N ILE A 142 -4.85 -5.47 -9.87
CA ILE A 142 -3.88 -5.81 -8.84
C ILE A 142 -2.60 -6.30 -9.52
N ARG A 143 -1.52 -5.55 -9.34
CA ARG A 143 -0.19 -5.97 -9.79
C ARG A 143 0.68 -6.22 -8.58
N LYS A 144 1.37 -7.35 -8.57
CA LYS A 144 2.28 -7.74 -7.49
C LYS A 144 3.48 -8.49 -8.06
N GLU A 145 4.55 -8.57 -7.28
CA GLU A 145 5.63 -9.53 -7.59
C GLU A 145 5.10 -10.98 -7.61
N PRO A 146 5.65 -11.86 -8.47
CA PRO A 146 5.17 -13.23 -8.62
C PRO A 146 5.17 -14.03 -7.32
N GLU A 147 6.19 -13.83 -6.48
CA GLU A 147 6.43 -14.61 -5.26
C GLU A 147 5.57 -14.19 -4.07
N ILE A 148 4.87 -13.04 -4.17
CA ILE A 148 3.92 -12.62 -3.14
C ILE A 148 2.67 -13.50 -3.27
N PRO A 149 2.20 -14.18 -2.20
CA PRO A 149 1.03 -15.04 -2.29
C PRO A 149 -0.25 -14.22 -2.57
N PHE A 150 -1.36 -14.92 -2.83
CA PHE A 150 -2.66 -14.27 -2.90
C PHE A 150 -3.02 -13.62 -1.56
N PHE A 151 -3.69 -12.47 -1.62
CA PHE A 151 -4.11 -11.71 -0.44
C PHE A 151 -5.40 -10.94 -0.73
N GLY A 152 -6.13 -10.61 0.33
CA GLY A 152 -7.21 -9.63 0.25
C GLY A 152 -8.50 -10.15 -0.39
N PRO A 153 -9.60 -9.39 -0.23
CA PRO A 153 -10.87 -9.68 -0.87
C PRO A 153 -10.96 -9.21 -2.34
N LEU A 154 -10.13 -8.25 -2.75
CA LEU A 154 -10.10 -7.80 -4.15
C LEU A 154 -9.25 -8.75 -4.99
N ILE A 155 -9.71 -8.97 -6.22
CA ILE A 155 -9.01 -9.77 -7.23
C ILE A 155 -8.77 -8.89 -8.45
N ASP A 156 -7.70 -9.17 -9.19
CA ASP A 156 -7.40 -8.49 -10.44
C ASP A 156 -8.59 -8.55 -11.43
N GLY A 157 -8.92 -7.40 -12.03
CA GLY A 157 -10.02 -7.25 -12.97
C GLY A 157 -11.41 -7.07 -12.34
N MET A 158 -11.53 -7.07 -11.01
CA MET A 158 -12.80 -6.93 -10.31
C MET A 158 -13.44 -5.55 -10.57
N LEU A 159 -14.78 -5.53 -10.71
CA LEU A 159 -15.57 -4.30 -10.74
C LEU A 159 -16.27 -4.12 -9.39
N VAL A 160 -16.15 -2.93 -8.82
CA VAL A 160 -16.63 -2.63 -7.46
C VAL A 160 -17.47 -1.36 -7.47
N SER A 161 -18.56 -1.34 -6.71
CA SER A 161 -19.39 -0.15 -6.48
C SER A 161 -18.68 0.86 -5.57
N GLU A 162 -18.99 2.16 -5.71
CA GLU A 162 -18.45 3.24 -4.86
C GLU A 162 -18.55 2.92 -3.35
N GLU A 163 -19.70 2.41 -2.91
CA GLU A 163 -20.00 2.12 -1.50
C GLU A 163 -18.99 1.17 -0.83
N HIS A 164 -18.59 0.12 -1.55
CA HIS A 164 -17.77 -0.97 -1.01
C HIS A 164 -16.27 -0.77 -1.28
N LEU A 165 -15.91 0.08 -2.24
CA LEU A 165 -14.55 0.24 -2.73
C LEU A 165 -13.55 0.62 -1.62
N PRO A 166 -13.77 1.66 -0.78
CA PRO A 166 -12.80 2.05 0.23
C PRO A 166 -12.53 0.95 1.26
N PHE A 167 -13.58 0.22 1.67
CA PHE A 167 -13.45 -0.88 2.61
C PHE A 167 -12.64 -2.04 2.03
N LEU A 168 -12.97 -2.47 0.80
CA LEU A 168 -12.29 -3.58 0.13
C LEU A 168 -10.84 -3.24 -0.21
N VAL A 169 -10.57 -2.01 -0.64
CA VAL A 169 -9.20 -1.54 -0.93
C VAL A 169 -8.37 -1.52 0.34
N ARG A 170 -8.88 -0.94 1.43
CA ARG A 170 -8.17 -0.93 2.72
C ARG A 170 -7.87 -2.34 3.23
N ALA A 171 -8.86 -3.23 3.19
CA ALA A 171 -8.69 -4.62 3.63
C ALA A 171 -7.66 -5.37 2.77
N THR A 172 -7.70 -5.17 1.45
CA THR A 172 -6.74 -5.76 0.50
C THR A 172 -5.33 -5.21 0.75
N ALA A 173 -5.18 -3.90 0.91
CA ALA A 173 -3.89 -3.25 1.13
C ALA A 173 -3.20 -3.73 2.43
N ILE A 174 -3.96 -3.85 3.53
CA ILE A 174 -3.45 -4.39 4.80
C ILE A 174 -3.00 -5.85 4.63
N GLN A 175 -3.80 -6.68 3.96
CA GLN A 175 -3.43 -8.07 3.72
C GLN A 175 -2.24 -8.20 2.77
N ALA A 176 -2.09 -7.29 1.81
CA ALA A 176 -0.93 -7.23 0.92
C ALA A 176 0.37 -7.01 1.69
N SER A 177 0.40 -6.08 2.64
CA SER A 177 1.56 -5.86 3.51
C SER A 177 1.90 -7.11 4.31
N ASN A 178 0.90 -7.82 4.85
CA ASN A 178 1.13 -9.08 5.57
C ASN A 178 1.70 -10.17 4.65
N ALA A 179 1.17 -10.30 3.43
CA ALA A 179 1.66 -11.25 2.44
C ALA A 179 3.11 -10.98 2.05
N LYS A 180 3.50 -9.70 1.93
CA LYS A 180 4.89 -9.29 1.68
C LYS A 180 5.82 -9.69 2.83
N ILE A 181 5.40 -9.46 4.08
CA ILE A 181 6.18 -9.87 5.26
C ILE A 181 6.37 -11.39 5.27
N LEU A 182 5.31 -12.17 4.99
CA LEU A 182 5.40 -13.63 4.93
C LEU A 182 6.37 -14.10 3.83
N GLN A 183 6.36 -13.47 2.66
CA GLN A 183 7.32 -13.75 1.59
C GLN A 183 8.76 -13.50 2.08
N THR A 184 9.03 -12.35 2.69
CA THR A 184 10.37 -12.00 3.19
C THR A 184 10.87 -12.97 4.26
N VAL A 185 10.00 -13.34 5.21
CA VAL A 185 10.33 -14.33 6.25
C VAL A 185 10.58 -15.71 5.64
N SER A 186 9.75 -16.12 4.69
CA SER A 186 9.91 -17.40 3.99
C SER A 186 11.27 -17.47 3.29
N LEU A 187 11.63 -16.46 2.50
CA LEU A 187 12.93 -16.38 1.83
C LEU A 187 14.11 -16.40 2.82
N ALA A 188 13.99 -15.69 3.95
CA ALA A 188 15.04 -15.69 4.98
C ALA A 188 15.20 -17.08 5.63
N LEU A 189 14.10 -17.77 5.92
CA LEU A 189 14.12 -19.13 6.48
C LEU A 189 14.73 -20.14 5.50
N TYR A 190 14.35 -20.09 4.22
CA TYR A 190 14.96 -20.93 3.18
C TYR A 190 16.46 -20.65 3.03
N GLY A 191 16.87 -19.38 3.04
CA GLY A 191 18.28 -19.01 3.02
C GLY A 191 19.06 -19.57 4.22
N LEU A 192 18.52 -19.43 5.43
CA LEU A 192 19.13 -19.98 6.64
C LEU A 192 19.19 -21.52 6.64
N GLN A 193 18.16 -22.20 6.14
CA GLN A 193 18.18 -23.66 5.96
C GLN A 193 19.25 -24.08 4.96
N ALA A 194 19.40 -23.38 3.83
CA ALA A 194 20.44 -23.68 2.84
C ALA A 194 21.86 -23.57 3.43
N PHE A 195 22.09 -22.67 4.40
CA PHE A 195 23.37 -22.57 5.13
C PHE A 195 23.59 -23.69 6.15
N GLN A 196 22.55 -24.38 6.59
CA GLN A 196 22.62 -25.48 7.57
C GLN A 196 22.66 -26.87 6.93
N LEU A 197 22.42 -26.99 5.61
CA LEU A 197 22.50 -28.26 4.90
C LEU A 197 23.97 -28.61 4.59
N PRO A 198 24.41 -29.86 4.81
CA PRO A 198 25.73 -30.30 4.39
C PRO A 198 25.84 -30.17 2.86
N PHE A 199 26.96 -29.62 2.38
CA PHE A 199 27.28 -29.37 0.96
C PHE A 199 26.74 -30.38 -0.06
N PRO A 200 26.82 -31.72 0.14
CA PRO A 200 26.30 -32.68 -0.83
C PRO A 200 24.76 -32.68 -1.00
N MET A 201 23.98 -32.06 -0.10
CA MET A 201 22.52 -32.01 -0.20
C MET A 201 22.00 -30.78 -0.98
N ILE A 202 22.80 -29.70 -1.03
CA ILE A 202 22.47 -28.46 -1.75
C ILE A 202 22.38 -28.71 -3.27
N GLN A 203 23.27 -29.56 -3.80
CA GLN A 203 23.27 -29.96 -5.21
C GLN A 203 21.94 -30.62 -5.62
N SER A 204 21.44 -31.54 -4.79
CA SER A 204 20.22 -32.32 -5.10
C SER A 204 18.92 -31.50 -5.03
N LEU A 205 18.89 -30.40 -4.27
CA LEU A 205 17.74 -29.49 -4.20
C LEU A 205 17.73 -28.49 -5.37
N CYS A 206 18.90 -27.99 -5.78
CA CYS A 206 19.03 -27.18 -7.00
C CYS A 206 18.56 -27.96 -8.24
N ASP A 207 18.85 -29.26 -8.31
CA ASP A 207 18.40 -30.11 -9.42
C ASP A 207 16.87 -30.34 -9.40
N LEU A 208 16.22 -30.29 -8.23
CA LEU A 208 14.78 -30.45 -8.09
C LEU A 208 13.98 -29.18 -8.43
N GLN A 209 14.53 -28.00 -8.14
CA GLN A 209 13.90 -26.70 -8.46
C GLN A 209 14.01 -26.33 -9.95
N MET A 210 14.90 -26.96 -10.71
CA MET A 210 14.99 -26.78 -12.17
C MET A 210 13.99 -27.66 -12.96
N LEU A 211 13.21 -28.49 -12.27
CA LEU A 211 12.28 -29.46 -12.85
C LEU A 211 10.79 -29.18 -12.55
N LEU A 212 10.46 -28.07 -11.89
CA LEU A 212 9.09 -27.58 -11.63
C LEU A 212 8.93 -26.16 -12.16
#